data_AF-A0A1S2Y1X9-F1
#
_entry.id   AF-A0A1S2Y1X9-F1
#
_cell.length_a   1.000
_cell.length_b   1.000
_cell.length_c   1.000
_cell.angle_alpha   90.00
_cell.angle_beta   90.00
_cell.angle_gamma   90.00
#
_symmetry.space_group_name_H-M   'P 1'
#
loop_
_entity.id
_entity.type
_entity.pdbx_description
1 polymer ?
#
loop_
_entity_poly.entity_id
_entity_poly.type
_entity_poly.pdbx_seq_one_letter_code
_entity_poly.pdbx_strand_id
1 'polypeptide(L)'
;MERDKYVYRYRKVEGSDELMDIFWTHPNAITLVDNFHIVLIMDCTYKTYRYRMSLLEIIGVTSTEMTFCVGFAYLQFECADNFTWALQIVKEQITSGEVEVIVTDRDLALINAVENVFPKVVNLLCLFHICKNVKTKCKMNVFSKKKQVQILEAWETLIYSYDEAQYYMKLAIFEGICSNCSIFYDYVHEQWLIPYNERFVEALTNRVMHFGNTTTQRVESVHWSLTRILQDSIGDICSVWETINSMIVLQHNEIIASFEKSIIQKVHRYSNRLYANLHGVVSKNTIDHIAAEYNRVKTTHGLPCTCEIATYSMIPRSIPLDVIHVWWSKLTFHVDASSKPSELSVKHEIDVIVKKFEELDVPGKISLKGKLREIAYPSTTSMFPPVAKVKTKGAPKKGKSKISKRDKSTKCDPSWWEYVDANVRYNIIDVGDDSNCGYRAVATLLGMGENCWAFICQQCVVELQEFMSHYEILFGGENYVRKLIHNVYVEQVASKDNWMTLPEMRYVIALKFNLVVVALSLNQSQTYFPLRSPPPTSMSDYRVIVIAFVNNCHFVHVLIIVLNCY
;
A
#
# COMPACT_ATOMS: atom_id res chain seq x y z
N MET A 1 23.03 1.56 4.85
CA MET A 1 23.17 0.98 3.50
C MET A 1 24.49 0.22 3.33
N GLU A 2 25.66 0.88 3.26
CA GLU A 2 26.95 0.19 3.09
C GLU A 2 27.24 -0.81 4.22
N ARG A 3 27.06 -0.39 5.48
CA ARG A 3 27.19 -1.26 6.67
C ARG A 3 26.40 -2.56 6.55
N ASP A 4 25.18 -2.44 6.01
CA ASP A 4 24.20 -3.52 5.88
C ASP A 4 24.23 -4.16 4.48
N LYS A 5 25.28 -3.85 3.70
CA LYS A 5 25.59 -4.39 2.37
C LYS A 5 24.52 -4.16 1.29
N TYR A 6 23.65 -3.17 1.47
CA TYR A 6 22.64 -2.83 0.46
C TYR A 6 23.28 -2.48 -0.88
N VAL A 7 22.65 -2.93 -1.95
CA VAL A 7 22.95 -2.44 -3.31
C VAL A 7 22.08 -1.21 -3.53
N TYR A 8 22.70 -0.09 -3.89
CA TYR A 8 22.01 1.15 -4.17
C TYR A 8 22.65 1.87 -5.35
N ARG A 9 21.84 2.65 -6.07
CA ARG A 9 22.28 3.57 -7.12
C ARG A 9 21.52 4.87 -6.97
N TYR A 10 22.13 5.95 -7.43
CA TYR A 10 21.50 7.27 -7.36
C TYR A 10 21.85 8.14 -8.57
N ARG A 11 21.03 9.17 -8.79
CA ARG A 11 21.27 10.26 -9.74
C ARG A 11 21.34 11.58 -8.98
N LYS A 12 22.16 12.51 -9.46
CA LYS A 12 22.25 13.88 -8.96
C LYS A 12 21.68 14.85 -9.98
N VAL A 13 21.21 16.01 -9.50
CA VAL A 13 20.85 17.12 -10.39
C VAL A 13 22.11 17.64 -11.09
N GLU A 14 22.02 17.91 -12.39
CA GLU A 14 23.17 18.35 -13.17
C GLU A 14 23.75 19.67 -12.61
N GLY A 15 25.06 19.66 -12.32
CA GLY A 15 25.76 20.81 -11.75
C GLY A 15 25.55 21.03 -10.25
N SER A 16 24.93 20.10 -9.51
CA SER A 16 24.83 20.16 -8.06
C SER A 16 25.09 18.81 -7.38
N ASP A 17 25.27 18.83 -6.05
CA ASP A 17 25.34 17.62 -5.22
C ASP A 17 23.98 17.19 -4.67
N GLU A 18 22.89 17.78 -5.18
CA GLU A 18 21.53 17.45 -4.75
C GLU A 18 21.07 16.13 -5.36
N LEU A 19 20.48 15.27 -4.51
CA LEU A 19 19.92 13.99 -4.91
C LEU A 19 18.69 14.17 -5.80
N MET A 20 18.71 13.55 -6.98
CA MET A 20 17.59 13.50 -7.91
C MET A 20 16.79 12.22 -7.74
N ASP A 21 17.43 11.06 -7.82
CA ASP A 21 16.77 9.77 -7.62
C ASP A 21 17.68 8.85 -6.82
N ILE A 22 17.11 7.96 -6.02
CA ILE A 22 17.85 6.90 -5.34
C ILE A 22 17.04 5.62 -5.36
N PHE A 23 17.68 4.53 -5.73
CA PHE A 23 17.16 3.18 -5.68
C PHE A 23 18.01 2.37 -4.72
N TRP A 24 17.39 1.53 -3.91
CA TRP A 24 18.11 0.57 -3.06
C TRP A 24 17.36 -0.74 -2.94
N THR A 25 18.13 -1.82 -2.79
CA THR A 25 17.64 -3.19 -2.59
C THR A 25 18.50 -3.89 -1.53
N HIS A 26 17.84 -4.74 -0.72
CA HIS A 26 18.50 -5.53 0.30
C HIS A 26 19.19 -6.75 -0.35
N PRO A 27 20.37 -7.22 0.10
CA PRO A 27 21.08 -8.36 -0.50
C PRO A 27 20.22 -9.62 -0.66
N ASN A 28 19.50 -10.01 0.39
CA ASN A 28 18.58 -11.16 0.31
C ASN A 28 17.41 -10.93 -0.67
N ALA A 29 17.00 -9.68 -0.89
CA ALA A 29 15.94 -9.36 -1.84
C ALA A 29 16.41 -9.59 -3.30
N ILE A 30 17.72 -9.45 -3.57
CA ILE A 30 18.33 -9.81 -4.85
C ILE A 30 18.20 -11.32 -5.09
N THR A 31 18.56 -12.15 -4.11
CA THR A 31 18.40 -13.61 -4.22
C THR A 31 16.92 -14.02 -4.33
N LEU A 32 16.04 -13.34 -3.59
CA LEU A 32 14.60 -13.57 -3.66
C LEU A 32 14.04 -13.20 -5.03
N VAL A 33 14.37 -12.02 -5.58
CA VAL A 33 13.87 -11.62 -6.89
C VAL A 33 14.43 -12.53 -7.98
N ASP A 34 15.71 -12.90 -7.91
CA ASP A 34 16.27 -13.87 -8.85
C ASP A 34 15.52 -15.21 -8.75
N ASN A 35 15.18 -15.68 -7.56
CA ASN A 35 14.40 -16.92 -7.40
C ASN A 35 12.92 -16.79 -7.79
N PHE A 36 12.31 -15.63 -7.62
CA PHE A 36 10.86 -15.42 -7.73
C PHE A 36 10.50 -14.27 -8.69
N HIS A 37 11.21 -14.14 -9.80
CA HIS A 37 11.09 -13.03 -10.76
C HIS A 37 9.86 -13.07 -11.66
N ILE A 38 9.14 -14.20 -11.74
CA ILE A 38 8.06 -14.40 -12.73
C ILE A 38 6.99 -13.32 -12.64
N VAL A 39 6.64 -12.91 -11.41
CA VAL A 39 5.63 -11.88 -11.15
C VAL A 39 6.20 -10.80 -10.24
N LEU A 40 6.20 -9.56 -10.73
CA LEU A 40 6.47 -8.37 -9.92
C LEU A 40 5.23 -7.50 -9.82
N ILE A 41 5.06 -6.84 -8.67
CA ILE A 41 3.95 -5.91 -8.44
C ILE A 41 4.58 -4.60 -8.00
N MET A 42 4.12 -3.50 -8.59
CA MET A 42 4.70 -2.18 -8.38
C MET A 42 3.62 -1.16 -8.14
N ASP A 43 3.86 -0.27 -7.19
CA ASP A 43 2.99 0.87 -6.92
C ASP A 43 3.84 2.10 -6.60
N CYS A 44 3.38 3.25 -7.07
CA CYS A 44 4.02 4.53 -6.79
C CYS A 44 3.13 5.33 -5.85
N THR A 45 3.70 5.71 -4.71
CA THR A 45 2.95 6.46 -3.69
C THR A 45 3.42 7.90 -3.60
N TYR A 46 2.46 8.81 -3.61
CA TYR A 46 2.73 10.23 -3.49
C TYR A 46 2.97 10.64 -2.03
N LYS A 47 4.08 11.38 -1.85
CA LYS A 47 4.44 12.27 -0.72
C LYS A 47 4.99 11.59 0.53
N THR A 48 6.32 11.53 0.61
CA THR A 48 6.99 11.91 1.87
C THR A 48 7.00 13.45 1.96
N TYR A 49 6.32 14.02 2.96
CA TYR A 49 6.07 15.47 3.09
C TYR A 49 7.34 16.33 3.03
N ARG A 50 8.47 15.78 3.50
CA ARG A 50 9.73 16.50 3.62
C ARG A 50 10.40 16.81 2.27
N TYR A 51 10.35 15.90 1.31
CA TYR A 51 11.11 16.02 0.05
C TYR A 51 10.25 16.08 -1.22
N ARG A 52 8.93 15.78 -1.13
CA ARG A 52 8.01 15.73 -2.28
C ARG A 52 8.49 14.80 -3.40
N MET A 53 9.24 13.77 -3.05
CA MET A 53 9.61 12.69 -3.95
C MET A 53 8.54 11.60 -3.88
N SER A 54 8.31 10.94 -5.00
CA SER A 54 7.44 9.78 -5.06
C SER A 54 8.24 8.53 -4.69
N LEU A 55 7.64 7.66 -3.88
CA LEU A 55 8.24 6.39 -3.50
C LEU A 55 7.64 5.30 -4.38
N LEU A 56 8.45 4.79 -5.32
CA LEU A 56 8.16 3.58 -6.05
C LEU A 56 8.55 2.38 -5.17
N GLU A 57 7.57 1.53 -4.88
CA GLU A 57 7.78 0.27 -4.18
C GLU A 57 7.57 -0.89 -5.14
N ILE A 58 8.52 -1.84 -5.12
CA ILE A 58 8.52 -3.02 -5.99
C ILE A 58 8.56 -4.25 -5.09
N ILE A 59 7.60 -5.15 -5.28
CA ILE A 59 7.50 -6.40 -4.53
C ILE A 59 7.45 -7.60 -5.47
N GLY A 60 7.77 -8.77 -4.92
CA GLY A 60 7.52 -10.07 -5.53
C GLY A 60 6.72 -10.97 -4.60
N VAL A 61 6.40 -12.16 -5.09
CA VAL A 61 5.64 -13.18 -4.36
C VAL A 61 6.43 -14.49 -4.37
N THR A 62 6.55 -15.12 -3.21
CA THR A 62 7.24 -16.41 -3.05
C THR A 62 6.31 -17.60 -3.30
N SER A 63 6.87 -18.81 -3.39
CA SER A 63 6.13 -20.06 -3.52
C SER A 63 5.10 -20.33 -2.42
N THR A 64 5.26 -19.74 -1.24
CA THR A 64 4.31 -19.80 -0.12
C THR A 64 3.37 -18.60 -0.08
N GLU A 65 3.29 -17.86 -1.19
CA GLU A 65 2.46 -16.67 -1.38
C GLU A 65 2.76 -15.52 -0.41
N MET A 66 3.89 -15.58 0.30
CA MET A 66 4.41 -14.46 1.07
C MET A 66 4.93 -13.38 0.13
N THR A 67 4.60 -12.14 0.44
CA THR A 67 5.12 -10.95 -0.24
C THR A 67 6.53 -10.64 0.23
N PHE A 68 7.43 -10.25 -0.68
CA PHE A 68 8.75 -9.71 -0.34
C PHE A 68 9.04 -8.39 -1.08
N CYS A 69 9.74 -7.46 -0.44
CA CYS A 69 10.17 -6.22 -1.08
C CYS A 69 11.42 -6.47 -1.93
N VAL A 70 11.32 -6.22 -3.23
CA VAL A 70 12.44 -6.32 -4.17
C VAL A 70 13.32 -5.10 -4.04
N GLY A 71 12.74 -3.91 -3.96
CA GLY A 71 13.48 -2.66 -3.88
C GLY A 71 12.57 -1.46 -3.80
N PHE A 72 13.20 -0.33 -3.48
CA PHE A 72 12.53 0.95 -3.29
C PHE A 72 13.25 2.00 -4.11
N ALA A 73 12.49 2.94 -4.68
CA ALA A 73 13.06 4.09 -5.37
C ALA A 73 12.38 5.38 -4.93
N TYR A 74 13.17 6.34 -4.43
CA TYR A 74 12.71 7.73 -4.37
C TYR A 74 12.99 8.39 -5.71
N LEU A 75 11.93 8.88 -6.35
CA LEU A 75 11.97 9.52 -7.65
C LEU A 75 11.59 11.00 -7.51
N GLN A 76 12.42 11.89 -8.05
CA GLN A 76 12.10 13.34 -8.05
C GLN A 76 10.88 13.65 -8.91
N PHE A 77 10.69 12.89 -10.00
CA PHE A 77 9.55 13.01 -10.89
C PHE A 77 8.97 11.63 -11.22
N GLU A 78 7.66 11.57 -11.39
CA GLU A 78 6.97 10.41 -11.95
C GLU A 78 6.88 10.58 -13.47
N CYS A 79 8.01 10.37 -14.13
CA CYS A 79 8.05 10.33 -15.59
C CYS A 79 8.76 9.06 -16.07
N ALA A 80 8.58 8.75 -17.35
CA ALA A 80 9.04 7.50 -17.93
C ALA A 80 10.55 7.29 -17.78
N ASP A 81 11.35 8.37 -17.79
CA ASP A 81 12.80 8.31 -17.58
C ASP A 81 13.17 7.81 -16.16
N ASN A 82 12.54 8.39 -15.12
CA ASN A 82 12.79 8.01 -13.73
C ASN A 82 12.41 6.54 -13.49
N PHE A 83 11.25 6.12 -13.99
CA PHE A 83 10.82 4.72 -13.90
C PHE A 83 11.74 3.80 -14.71
N THR A 84 12.10 4.16 -15.93
CA THR A 84 13.01 3.36 -16.77
C THR A 84 14.34 3.13 -16.05
N TRP A 85 14.89 4.18 -15.44
CA TRP A 85 16.12 4.08 -14.65
C TRP A 85 15.98 3.11 -13.48
N ALA A 86 14.92 3.21 -12.68
CA ALA A 86 14.70 2.30 -11.55
C ALA A 86 14.49 0.83 -12.01
N LEU A 87 13.69 0.63 -13.06
CA LEU A 87 13.39 -0.69 -13.60
C LEU A 87 14.60 -1.37 -14.25
N GLN A 88 15.50 -0.61 -14.88
CA GLN A 88 16.77 -1.15 -15.39
C GLN A 88 17.61 -1.76 -14.26
N ILE A 89 17.63 -1.12 -13.08
CA ILE A 89 18.37 -1.63 -11.92
C ILE A 89 17.77 -2.95 -11.44
N VAL A 90 16.43 -3.05 -11.39
CA VAL A 90 15.74 -4.31 -11.04
C VAL A 90 16.06 -5.41 -12.04
N LYS A 91 16.01 -5.09 -13.35
CA LYS A 91 16.33 -6.05 -14.41
C LYS A 91 17.73 -6.64 -14.27
N GLU A 92 18.71 -5.83 -13.89
CA GLU A 92 20.08 -6.29 -13.66
C GLU A 92 20.22 -7.25 -12.46
N GLN A 93 19.28 -7.23 -11.50
CA GLN A 93 19.30 -8.17 -10.37
C GLN A 93 18.75 -9.56 -10.72
N ILE A 94 18.16 -9.73 -11.90
CA ILE A 94 17.51 -10.96 -12.34
C ILE A 94 18.40 -11.62 -13.40
N THR A 95 18.97 -12.76 -13.06
CA THR A 95 19.94 -13.48 -13.90
C THR A 95 19.46 -14.87 -14.30
N SER A 96 18.57 -15.46 -13.50
CA SER A 96 18.11 -16.84 -13.65
C SER A 96 16.91 -17.02 -14.60
N GLY A 97 16.35 -15.93 -15.16
CA GLY A 97 15.24 -16.01 -16.10
C GLY A 97 14.69 -14.65 -16.53
N GLU A 98 13.50 -14.65 -17.15
CA GLU A 98 12.79 -13.46 -17.62
C GLU A 98 11.54 -13.22 -16.78
N VAL A 99 11.25 -11.95 -16.46
CA VAL A 99 9.97 -11.56 -15.83
C VAL A 99 8.84 -11.80 -16.83
N GLU A 100 7.80 -12.52 -16.44
CA GLU A 100 6.65 -12.81 -17.30
C GLU A 100 5.51 -11.80 -17.12
N VAL A 101 5.27 -11.39 -15.87
CA VAL A 101 4.15 -10.52 -15.51
C VAL A 101 4.59 -9.39 -14.59
N ILE A 102 4.16 -8.16 -14.92
CA ILE A 102 4.28 -7.01 -14.02
C ILE A 102 2.89 -6.41 -13.80
N VAL A 103 2.47 -6.31 -12.54
CA VAL A 103 1.18 -5.71 -12.16
C VAL A 103 1.41 -4.28 -11.67
N THR A 104 0.76 -3.31 -12.30
CA THR A 104 0.83 -1.88 -11.92
C THR A 104 -0.55 -1.27 -11.82
N ASP A 105 -0.66 -0.06 -11.28
CA ASP A 105 -1.80 0.81 -11.54
C ASP A 105 -1.77 1.34 -13.00
N ARG A 106 -2.70 2.25 -13.33
CA ARG A 106 -2.74 2.89 -14.66
C ARG A 106 -1.90 4.18 -14.70
N ASP A 107 -0.64 4.09 -14.28
CA ASP A 107 0.34 5.15 -14.54
C ASP A 107 0.95 4.97 -15.94
N LEU A 108 0.64 5.88 -16.86
CA LEU A 108 1.14 5.83 -18.23
C LEU A 108 2.68 5.94 -18.32
N ALA A 109 3.32 6.69 -17.42
CA ALA A 109 4.77 6.80 -17.41
C ALA A 109 5.41 5.48 -16.95
N LEU A 110 4.83 4.82 -15.95
CA LEU A 110 5.27 3.52 -15.49
C LEU A 110 5.02 2.42 -16.53
N ILE A 111 3.84 2.40 -17.17
CA ILE A 111 3.51 1.47 -18.26
C ILE A 111 4.53 1.58 -19.39
N ASN A 112 4.81 2.80 -19.86
CA ASN A 112 5.79 3.03 -20.93
C ASN A 112 7.20 2.57 -20.52
N ALA A 113 7.59 2.79 -19.26
CA ALA A 113 8.88 2.34 -18.75
C ALA A 113 8.97 0.81 -18.67
N VAL A 114 7.89 0.13 -18.24
CA VAL A 114 7.80 -1.33 -18.23
C VAL A 114 7.95 -1.89 -19.64
N GLU A 115 7.22 -1.35 -20.62
CA GLU A 115 7.30 -1.78 -22.03
C GLU A 115 8.69 -1.56 -22.63
N ASN A 116 9.39 -0.50 -22.23
CA ASN A 116 10.76 -0.22 -22.68
C ASN A 116 11.78 -1.19 -22.06
N VAL A 117 11.72 -1.41 -20.75
CA VAL A 117 12.72 -2.21 -20.03
C VAL A 117 12.48 -3.72 -20.17
N PHE A 118 11.22 -4.14 -20.19
CA PHE A 118 10.77 -5.53 -20.27
C PHE A 118 9.82 -5.74 -21.45
N PRO A 119 10.30 -5.66 -22.71
CA PRO A 119 9.42 -5.64 -23.89
C PRO A 119 8.60 -6.93 -24.13
N LYS A 120 8.97 -8.03 -23.49
CA LYS A 120 8.24 -9.32 -23.58
C LYS A 120 7.26 -9.53 -22.43
N VAL A 121 7.27 -8.67 -21.42
CA VAL A 121 6.45 -8.85 -20.23
C VAL A 121 4.98 -8.56 -20.53
N VAL A 122 4.09 -9.30 -19.90
CA VAL A 122 2.68 -8.92 -19.86
C VAL A 122 2.47 -7.98 -18.68
N ASN A 123 2.22 -6.71 -18.99
CA ASN A 123 1.86 -5.73 -17.98
C ASN A 123 0.35 -5.80 -17.69
N LEU A 124 -0.02 -6.28 -16.51
CA LEU A 124 -1.40 -6.30 -16.02
C LEU A 124 -1.71 -5.00 -15.27
N LEU A 125 -2.94 -4.54 -15.39
CA LEU A 125 -3.43 -3.38 -14.65
C LEU A 125 -4.22 -3.84 -13.43
N CYS A 126 -4.01 -3.17 -12.30
CA CYS A 126 -4.64 -3.48 -11.03
C CYS A 126 -6.17 -3.42 -11.15
N LEU A 127 -6.80 -4.60 -11.07
CA LEU A 127 -8.25 -4.72 -11.19
C LEU A 127 -9.00 -3.95 -10.09
N PHE A 128 -8.44 -3.90 -8.88
CA PHE A 128 -9.02 -3.17 -7.76
C PHE A 128 -9.14 -1.66 -8.05
N HIS A 129 -8.06 -1.05 -8.55
CA HIS A 129 -8.04 0.37 -8.93
C HIS A 129 -9.02 0.66 -10.08
N ILE A 130 -9.06 -0.21 -11.09
CA ILE A 130 -10.02 -0.10 -12.20
C ILE A 130 -11.45 -0.14 -11.67
N CYS A 131 -11.81 -1.14 -10.87
CA CYS A 131 -13.15 -1.27 -10.29
C CYS A 131 -13.52 -0.06 -9.42
N LYS A 132 -12.57 0.50 -8.66
CA LYS A 132 -12.78 1.71 -7.88
C LYS A 132 -13.06 2.93 -8.77
N ASN A 133 -12.33 3.08 -9.87
CA ASN A 133 -12.51 4.20 -10.81
C ASN A 133 -13.84 4.08 -11.57
N VAL A 134 -14.16 2.88 -12.08
CA VAL A 134 -15.44 2.58 -12.73
C VAL A 134 -16.61 2.83 -11.78
N LYS A 135 -16.55 2.35 -10.54
CA LYS A 135 -17.58 2.59 -9.52
C LYS A 135 -17.77 4.08 -9.23
N THR A 136 -16.68 4.83 -9.11
CA THR A 136 -16.73 6.27 -8.87
C THR A 136 -17.40 6.99 -10.04
N LYS A 137 -17.00 6.68 -11.28
CA LYS A 137 -17.62 7.27 -12.47
C LYS A 137 -19.06 6.85 -12.68
N CYS A 138 -19.44 5.63 -12.31
CA CYS A 138 -20.83 5.19 -12.33
C CYS A 138 -21.69 6.05 -11.38
N LYS A 139 -21.22 6.30 -10.15
CA LYS A 139 -21.94 7.13 -9.18
C LYS A 139 -22.10 8.58 -9.64
N MET A 140 -21.12 9.11 -10.37
CA MET A 140 -21.17 10.49 -10.88
C MET A 140 -22.12 10.67 -12.07
N ASN A 141 -22.19 9.69 -12.97
CA ASN A 141 -22.88 9.84 -14.25
C ASN A 141 -24.24 9.13 -14.32
N VAL A 142 -24.54 8.21 -13.40
CA VAL A 142 -25.79 7.44 -13.39
C VAL A 142 -26.60 7.82 -12.16
N PHE A 143 -27.71 8.55 -12.32
CA PHE A 143 -28.47 9.06 -11.17
C PHE A 143 -29.27 7.99 -10.41
N SER A 144 -29.79 6.99 -11.12
CA SER A 144 -30.61 5.94 -10.51
C SER A 144 -29.75 4.92 -9.75
N LYS A 145 -29.93 4.83 -8.43
CA LYS A 145 -29.25 3.81 -7.60
C LYS A 145 -29.51 2.39 -8.09
N LYS A 146 -30.75 2.06 -8.48
CA LYS A 146 -31.10 0.74 -9.02
C LYS A 146 -30.30 0.45 -10.30
N LYS A 147 -30.15 1.46 -11.17
CA LYS A 147 -29.38 1.32 -12.41
C LYS A 147 -27.88 1.22 -12.15
N GLN A 148 -27.35 1.97 -11.18
CA GLN A 148 -25.94 1.84 -10.75
C GLN A 148 -25.63 0.41 -10.32
N VAL A 149 -26.49 -0.21 -9.49
CA VAL A 149 -26.31 -1.60 -9.06
C VAL A 149 -26.26 -2.55 -10.25
N GLN A 150 -27.25 -2.47 -11.17
CA GLN A 150 -27.29 -3.31 -12.36
C GLN A 150 -26.05 -3.16 -13.26
N ILE A 151 -25.57 -1.92 -13.44
CA ILE A 151 -24.36 -1.64 -14.23
C ILE A 151 -23.12 -2.23 -13.58
N LEU A 152 -22.98 -2.08 -12.25
CA LEU A 152 -21.81 -2.57 -11.53
C LEU A 152 -21.79 -4.10 -11.43
N GLU A 153 -22.95 -4.75 -11.28
CA GLU A 153 -23.08 -6.21 -11.38
C GLU A 153 -22.72 -6.69 -12.78
N ALA A 154 -23.23 -6.03 -13.83
CA ALA A 154 -22.88 -6.36 -15.21
C ALA A 154 -21.38 -6.18 -15.49
N TRP A 155 -20.78 -5.09 -14.99
CA TRP A 155 -19.33 -4.86 -15.05
C TRP A 155 -18.55 -5.98 -14.36
N GLU A 156 -18.94 -6.37 -13.15
CA GLU A 156 -18.28 -7.43 -12.39
C GLU A 156 -18.35 -8.78 -13.12
N THR A 157 -19.53 -9.14 -13.63
CA THR A 157 -19.68 -10.39 -14.40
C THR A 157 -18.84 -10.39 -15.68
N LEU A 158 -18.69 -9.23 -16.33
CA LEU A 158 -17.89 -9.02 -17.54
C LEU A 158 -16.40 -9.24 -17.28
N ILE A 159 -15.83 -8.59 -16.25
CA ILE A 159 -14.39 -8.67 -15.95
C ILE A 159 -13.97 -10.06 -15.45
N TYR A 160 -14.85 -10.76 -14.72
CA TYR A 160 -14.63 -12.13 -14.24
C TYR A 160 -15.21 -13.18 -15.19
N SER A 161 -15.16 -12.92 -16.50
CA SER A 161 -15.63 -13.88 -17.50
C SER A 161 -14.79 -15.17 -17.51
N TYR A 162 -15.44 -16.32 -17.75
CA TYR A 162 -14.73 -17.60 -17.69
C TYR A 162 -13.71 -17.77 -18.85
N ASP A 163 -14.16 -17.40 -20.04
CA ASP A 163 -13.42 -17.52 -21.30
C ASP A 163 -13.82 -16.34 -22.21
N GLU A 164 -13.19 -16.25 -23.37
CA GLU A 164 -13.43 -15.16 -24.33
C GLU A 164 -14.85 -15.17 -24.89
N ALA A 165 -15.44 -16.35 -25.10
CA ALA A 165 -16.80 -16.46 -25.61
C ALA A 165 -17.80 -15.86 -24.60
N GLN A 166 -17.64 -16.17 -23.32
CA GLN A 166 -18.42 -15.57 -22.24
C GLN A 166 -18.15 -14.07 -22.11
N TYR A 167 -16.90 -13.63 -22.29
CA TYR A 167 -16.56 -12.21 -22.26
C TYR A 167 -17.34 -11.43 -23.32
N TYR A 168 -17.31 -11.85 -24.60
CA TYR A 168 -18.05 -11.16 -25.67
C TYR A 168 -19.57 -11.22 -25.47
N MET A 169 -20.10 -12.34 -24.97
CA MET A 169 -21.52 -12.44 -24.62
C MET A 169 -21.92 -11.44 -23.51
N LYS A 170 -21.12 -11.38 -22.44
CA LYS A 170 -21.37 -10.47 -21.31
C LYS A 170 -21.09 -9.02 -21.67
N LEU A 171 -20.21 -8.75 -22.63
CA LEU A 171 -19.96 -7.42 -23.16
C LEU A 171 -21.22 -6.87 -23.84
N ALA A 172 -21.86 -7.67 -24.70
CA ALA A 172 -23.13 -7.29 -25.32
C ALA A 172 -24.25 -7.03 -24.29
N ILE A 173 -24.30 -7.82 -23.21
CA ILE A 173 -25.24 -7.60 -22.10
C ILE A 173 -24.92 -6.27 -21.38
N PHE A 174 -23.65 -6.02 -21.07
CA PHE A 174 -23.19 -4.78 -20.43
C PHE A 174 -23.51 -3.56 -21.28
N GLU A 175 -23.26 -3.62 -22.58
CA GLU A 175 -23.61 -2.59 -23.56
C GLU A 175 -25.12 -2.31 -23.59
N GLY A 176 -25.94 -3.36 -23.65
CA GLY A 176 -27.40 -3.25 -23.59
C GLY A 176 -27.90 -2.61 -22.30
N ILE A 177 -27.28 -2.93 -21.15
CA ILE A 177 -27.60 -2.29 -19.87
C ILE A 177 -27.17 -0.82 -19.88
N CYS A 178 -26.05 -0.48 -20.52
CA CYS A 178 -25.51 0.88 -20.56
C CYS A 178 -26.14 1.79 -21.62
N SER A 179 -27.07 1.30 -22.45
CA SER A 179 -27.65 2.03 -23.60
C SER A 179 -28.19 3.43 -23.27
N ASN A 180 -28.71 3.63 -22.06
CA ASN A 180 -29.27 4.91 -21.59
C ASN A 180 -28.30 5.73 -20.73
N CYS A 181 -27.02 5.35 -20.71
CA CYS A 181 -25.98 5.93 -19.86
C CYS A 181 -24.71 6.21 -20.69
N SER A 182 -24.86 6.87 -21.85
CA SER A 182 -23.78 7.09 -22.83
C SER A 182 -22.50 7.66 -22.22
N ILE A 183 -22.59 8.71 -21.39
CA ILE A 183 -21.40 9.32 -20.76
C ILE A 183 -20.59 8.31 -19.94
N PHE A 184 -21.27 7.43 -19.19
CA PHE A 184 -20.59 6.38 -18.42
C PHE A 184 -20.04 5.29 -19.34
N TYR A 185 -20.84 4.88 -20.33
CA TYR A 185 -20.46 3.86 -21.30
C TYR A 185 -19.21 4.29 -22.08
N ASP A 186 -19.21 5.48 -22.67
CA ASP A 186 -18.09 6.05 -23.44
C ASP A 186 -16.83 6.11 -22.58
N TYR A 187 -16.96 6.54 -21.32
CA TYR A 187 -15.85 6.48 -20.36
C TYR A 187 -15.32 5.05 -20.20
N VAL A 188 -16.17 4.06 -19.91
CA VAL A 188 -15.71 2.69 -19.68
C VAL A 188 -15.09 2.09 -20.95
N HIS A 189 -15.76 2.27 -22.07
CA HIS A 189 -15.40 1.71 -23.35
C HIS A 189 -14.09 2.31 -23.88
N GLU A 190 -13.97 3.65 -23.93
CA GLU A 190 -12.79 4.33 -24.46
C GLU A 190 -11.59 4.31 -23.51
N GLN A 191 -11.82 4.33 -22.20
CA GLN A 191 -10.72 4.45 -21.23
C GLN A 191 -10.21 3.10 -20.73
N TRP A 192 -11.01 2.02 -20.78
CA TRP A 192 -10.63 0.74 -20.20
C TRP A 192 -10.76 -0.42 -21.19
N LEU A 193 -11.93 -0.61 -21.80
CA LEU A 193 -12.18 -1.80 -22.63
C LEU A 193 -11.38 -1.80 -23.93
N ILE A 194 -11.41 -0.71 -24.71
CA ILE A 194 -10.64 -0.60 -25.96
C ILE A 194 -9.13 -0.71 -25.70
N PRO A 195 -8.51 0.12 -24.83
CA PRO A 195 -7.06 0.14 -24.70
C PRO A 195 -6.48 -0.99 -23.86
N TYR A 196 -7.23 -1.57 -22.91
CA TYR A 196 -6.64 -2.36 -21.83
C TYR A 196 -7.39 -3.64 -21.45
N ASN A 197 -8.42 -4.10 -22.16
CA ASN A 197 -9.16 -5.31 -21.78
C ASN A 197 -8.24 -6.53 -21.53
N GLU A 198 -7.23 -6.73 -22.36
CA GLU A 198 -6.24 -7.80 -22.22
C GLU A 198 -5.38 -7.70 -20.95
N ARG A 199 -5.38 -6.56 -20.27
CA ARG A 199 -4.58 -6.30 -19.06
C ARG A 199 -5.35 -6.49 -17.74
N PHE A 200 -6.67 -6.70 -17.77
CA PHE A 200 -7.45 -6.85 -16.53
C PHE A 200 -8.69 -7.77 -16.62
N VAL A 201 -9.16 -8.12 -17.82
CA VAL A 201 -10.27 -9.08 -17.96
C VAL A 201 -9.74 -10.49 -17.76
N GLU A 202 -10.30 -11.21 -16.79
CA GLU A 202 -9.79 -12.49 -16.34
C GLU A 202 -9.66 -13.54 -17.46
N ALA A 203 -10.64 -13.57 -18.37
CA ALA A 203 -10.60 -14.46 -19.54
C ALA A 203 -9.36 -14.23 -20.45
N LEU A 204 -8.84 -13.00 -20.48
CA LEU A 204 -7.70 -12.60 -21.30
C LEU A 204 -6.39 -12.65 -20.51
N THR A 205 -6.40 -12.26 -19.24
CA THR A 205 -5.22 -12.29 -18.37
C THR A 205 -4.80 -13.69 -17.98
N ASN A 206 -5.75 -14.64 -17.89
CA ASN A 206 -5.47 -16.04 -17.52
C ASN A 206 -4.71 -16.84 -18.60
N ARG A 207 -4.25 -16.17 -19.67
CA ARG A 207 -3.36 -16.73 -20.70
C ARG A 207 -1.89 -16.77 -20.25
N VAL A 208 -1.53 -16.08 -19.17
CA VAL A 208 -0.17 -16.03 -18.63
C VAL A 208 -0.09 -16.47 -17.17
N MET A 209 1.11 -16.83 -16.72
CA MET A 209 1.36 -17.30 -15.36
C MET A 209 1.56 -16.13 -14.40
N HIS A 210 0.48 -15.71 -13.74
CA HIS A 210 0.50 -14.61 -12.76
C HIS A 210 0.29 -15.05 -11.31
N PHE A 211 0.14 -16.36 -11.04
CA PHE A 211 -0.08 -16.95 -9.71
C PHE A 211 -1.20 -16.27 -8.91
N GLY A 212 -2.29 -15.89 -9.59
CA GLY A 212 -3.43 -15.19 -8.97
C GLY A 212 -3.20 -13.71 -8.67
N ASN A 213 -2.04 -13.14 -9.00
CA ASN A 213 -1.75 -11.72 -8.77
C ASN A 213 -2.27 -10.85 -9.92
N THR A 214 -3.40 -10.19 -9.71
CA THR A 214 -4.03 -9.25 -10.67
C THR A 214 -4.30 -7.87 -10.05
N THR A 215 -3.82 -7.64 -8.82
CA THR A 215 -4.03 -6.40 -8.07
C THR A 215 -2.74 -5.91 -7.41
N THR A 216 -2.65 -4.60 -7.15
CA THR A 216 -1.57 -3.96 -6.38
C THR A 216 -1.81 -3.98 -4.87
N GLN A 217 -2.87 -4.65 -4.38
CA GLN A 217 -3.25 -4.65 -2.97
C GLN A 217 -2.13 -5.13 -2.04
N ARG A 218 -1.30 -6.08 -2.50
CA ARG A 218 -0.12 -6.53 -1.75
C ARG A 218 0.87 -5.41 -1.52
N VAL A 219 1.15 -4.59 -2.55
CA VAL A 219 2.03 -3.41 -2.41
C VAL A 219 1.37 -2.39 -1.50
N GLU A 220 0.10 -2.07 -1.72
CA GLU A 220 -0.65 -1.10 -0.90
C GLU A 220 -0.66 -1.50 0.59
N SER A 221 -0.71 -2.80 0.91
CA SER A 221 -0.62 -3.30 2.29
C SER A 221 0.77 -3.12 2.91
N VAL A 222 1.83 -3.36 2.14
CA VAL A 222 3.21 -3.13 2.62
C VAL A 222 3.44 -1.63 2.76
N HIS A 223 3.03 -0.84 1.77
CA HIS A 223 3.04 0.61 1.82
C HIS A 223 2.27 1.15 3.03
N TRP A 224 1.07 0.66 3.31
CA TRP A 224 0.30 1.09 4.47
C TRP A 224 1.01 0.78 5.78
N SER A 225 1.65 -0.40 5.86
CA SER A 225 2.47 -0.79 7.01
C SER A 225 3.65 0.16 7.19
N LEU A 226 4.30 0.55 6.09
CA LEU A 226 5.36 1.55 6.07
C LEU A 226 4.85 2.91 6.55
N THR A 227 3.77 3.43 5.96
CA THR A 227 3.16 4.73 6.31
C THR A 227 2.75 4.80 7.78
N ARG A 228 2.23 3.72 8.36
CA ARG A 228 1.89 3.64 9.79
C ARG A 228 3.12 3.78 10.69
N ILE A 229 4.28 3.27 10.26
CA ILE A 229 5.53 3.40 11.02
C ILE A 229 6.16 4.78 10.78
N LEU A 230 6.00 5.35 9.58
CA LEU A 230 6.55 6.65 9.17
C LEU A 230 5.80 7.88 9.72
N GLN A 231 4.84 7.70 10.64
CA GLN A 231 4.00 8.72 11.32
C GLN A 231 4.40 10.18 11.02
N ASP A 232 3.62 10.85 10.17
CA ASP A 232 3.73 12.27 9.81
C ASP A 232 5.11 12.77 9.33
N SER A 233 5.95 11.97 8.67
CA SER A 233 6.93 12.45 7.67
C SER A 233 7.81 13.67 8.07
N ILE A 234 8.29 13.70 9.32
CA ILE A 234 9.29 14.67 9.81
C ILE A 234 10.72 14.07 9.74
N GLY A 235 10.85 12.75 9.74
CA GLY A 235 12.13 12.03 9.65
C GLY A 235 12.89 12.32 8.36
N ASP A 236 14.22 12.33 8.43
CA ASP A 236 15.06 12.39 7.24
C ASP A 236 15.07 11.05 6.49
N ILE A 237 15.72 11.01 5.32
CA ILE A 237 15.78 9.81 4.49
C ILE A 237 16.44 8.63 5.20
N CYS A 238 17.32 8.88 6.18
CA CYS A 238 18.00 7.85 6.96
C CYS A 238 17.04 7.18 7.94
N SER A 239 16.21 7.95 8.66
CA SER A 239 15.19 7.40 9.55
C SER A 239 14.17 6.54 8.79
N VAL A 240 13.76 6.99 7.60
CA VAL A 240 12.89 6.20 6.71
C VAL A 240 13.57 4.90 6.29
N TRP A 241 14.85 4.97 5.91
CA TRP A 241 15.61 3.78 5.53
C TRP A 241 15.76 2.77 6.68
N GLU A 242 16.02 3.20 7.91
CA GLU A 242 16.13 2.30 9.07
C GLU A 242 14.81 1.55 9.35
N THR A 243 13.69 2.24 9.16
CA THR A 243 12.35 1.66 9.25
C THR A 243 12.12 0.61 8.18
N ILE A 244 12.41 0.97 6.92
CA ILE A 244 12.29 0.07 5.76
C ILE A 244 13.19 -1.16 5.95
N ASN A 245 14.42 -0.98 6.41
CA ASN A 245 15.34 -2.08 6.71
C ASN A 245 14.76 -3.03 7.76
N SER A 246 14.21 -2.51 8.86
CA SER A 246 13.60 -3.33 9.91
C SER A 246 12.40 -4.14 9.39
N MET A 247 11.55 -3.50 8.57
CA MET A 247 10.42 -4.16 7.91
C MET A 247 10.88 -5.28 6.97
N ILE A 248 11.87 -5.02 6.12
CA ILE A 248 12.44 -6.01 5.19
C ILE A 248 13.01 -7.21 5.96
N VAL A 249 13.75 -6.97 7.06
CA VAL A 249 14.33 -8.04 7.87
C VAL A 249 13.25 -8.92 8.50
N LEU A 250 12.19 -8.32 9.05
CA LEU A 250 11.05 -9.07 9.58
C LEU A 250 10.36 -9.90 8.49
N GLN A 251 10.10 -9.30 7.33
CA GLN A 251 9.51 -9.97 6.18
C GLN A 251 10.35 -11.17 5.71
N HIS A 252 11.68 -11.03 5.62
CA HIS A 252 12.57 -12.14 5.30
C HIS A 252 12.48 -13.27 6.33
N ASN A 253 12.44 -12.95 7.63
CA ASN A 253 12.30 -13.95 8.68
C ASN A 253 10.96 -14.71 8.58
N GLU A 254 9.87 -14.00 8.27
CA GLU A 254 8.56 -14.61 8.06
C GLU A 254 8.54 -15.53 6.83
N ILE A 255 9.22 -15.16 5.75
CA ILE A 255 9.37 -16.00 4.56
C ILE A 255 10.13 -17.28 4.88
N ILE A 256 11.26 -17.17 5.59
CA ILE A 256 12.06 -18.32 6.04
C ILE A 256 11.19 -19.27 6.87
N ALA A 257 10.49 -18.72 7.87
CA ALA A 257 9.59 -19.51 8.71
C ALA A 257 8.45 -20.18 7.89
N SER A 258 7.92 -19.49 6.88
CA SER A 258 6.89 -20.04 5.98
C SER A 258 7.43 -21.19 5.12
N PHE A 259 8.65 -21.08 4.63
CA PHE A 259 9.34 -22.14 3.89
C PHE A 259 9.62 -23.36 4.78
N GLU A 260 10.21 -23.16 5.96
CA GLU A 260 10.47 -24.23 6.93
C GLU A 260 9.18 -24.94 7.34
N LYS A 261 8.11 -24.17 7.56
CA LYS A 261 6.79 -24.72 7.85
C LYS A 261 6.32 -25.61 6.69
N SER A 262 6.53 -25.21 5.44
CA SER A 262 6.17 -26.01 4.26
C SER A 262 6.96 -27.31 4.17
N ILE A 263 8.24 -27.28 4.55
CA ILE A 263 9.12 -28.46 4.56
C ILE A 263 8.73 -29.45 5.68
N ILE A 264 8.53 -28.95 6.90
CA ILE A 264 8.48 -29.80 8.12
C ILE A 264 7.08 -30.32 8.42
N GLN A 265 6.07 -29.46 8.35
CA GLN A 265 4.76 -29.80 8.90
C GLN A 265 3.91 -30.56 7.87
N LYS A 266 3.60 -31.83 8.15
CA LYS A 266 2.62 -32.61 7.39
C LYS A 266 1.21 -32.13 7.66
N VAL A 267 0.45 -31.80 6.61
CA VAL A 267 -0.95 -31.41 6.72
C VAL A 267 -1.81 -32.67 6.69
N HIS A 268 -2.41 -33.05 7.83
CA HIS A 268 -3.21 -34.28 7.96
C HIS A 268 -4.35 -34.40 6.93
N ARG A 269 -4.96 -33.27 6.52
CA ARG A 269 -6.01 -33.21 5.51
C ARG A 269 -5.56 -33.75 4.15
N TYR A 270 -4.26 -33.71 3.85
CA TYR A 270 -3.68 -34.10 2.56
C TYR A 270 -2.71 -35.28 2.69
N SER A 271 -2.82 -36.08 3.75
CA SER A 271 -2.01 -37.29 3.97
C SER A 271 -2.38 -38.47 3.06
N ASN A 272 -3.27 -38.28 2.08
CA ASN A 272 -3.65 -39.34 1.16
C ASN A 272 -2.50 -39.64 0.16
N ARG A 273 -2.60 -40.78 -0.55
CA ARG A 273 -1.60 -41.20 -1.52
C ARG A 273 -1.40 -40.18 -2.64
N LEU A 274 -2.44 -39.46 -3.06
CA LEU A 274 -2.42 -38.56 -4.21
C LEU A 274 -1.33 -37.48 -4.07
N TYR A 275 -1.19 -36.91 -2.87
CA TYR A 275 -0.22 -35.84 -2.60
C TYR A 275 1.15 -36.33 -2.08
N ALA A 276 1.38 -37.63 -1.98
CA ALA A 276 2.55 -38.20 -1.30
C ALA A 276 3.90 -37.65 -1.81
N ASN A 277 4.02 -37.41 -3.12
CA ASN A 277 5.25 -36.88 -3.73
C ASN A 277 5.47 -35.37 -3.48
N LEU A 278 4.43 -34.64 -3.07
CA LEU A 278 4.48 -33.18 -2.91
C LEU A 278 4.95 -32.75 -1.52
N HIS A 279 4.67 -33.57 -0.50
CA HIS A 279 4.97 -33.24 0.89
C HIS A 279 6.45 -32.97 1.13
N GLY A 280 6.75 -31.80 1.68
CA GLY A 280 8.10 -31.38 2.04
C GLY A 280 8.98 -30.99 0.84
N VAL A 281 8.47 -31.08 -0.38
CA VAL A 281 9.19 -30.77 -1.63
C VAL A 281 8.64 -29.51 -2.30
N VAL A 282 7.32 -29.29 -2.21
CA VAL A 282 6.67 -28.08 -2.72
C VAL A 282 6.03 -27.31 -1.58
N SER A 283 5.74 -26.04 -1.84
CA SER A 283 4.97 -25.19 -0.94
C SER A 283 3.62 -25.80 -0.58
N LYS A 284 3.17 -25.57 0.64
CA LYS A 284 1.83 -26.01 1.09
C LYS A 284 0.71 -25.38 0.28
N ASN A 285 0.88 -24.13 -0.11
CA ASN A 285 -0.07 -23.41 -0.94
C ASN A 285 -0.34 -24.17 -2.25
N THR A 286 0.66 -24.86 -2.82
CA THR A 286 0.48 -25.72 -3.99
C THR A 286 -0.60 -26.78 -3.76
N ILE A 287 -0.59 -27.43 -2.60
CA ILE A 287 -1.55 -28.49 -2.27
C ILE A 287 -2.95 -27.89 -2.10
N ASP A 288 -3.07 -26.72 -1.46
CA ASP A 288 -4.34 -26.02 -1.31
C ASP A 288 -4.93 -25.60 -2.68
N HIS A 289 -4.09 -25.11 -3.60
CA HIS A 289 -4.52 -24.79 -4.98
C HIS A 289 -4.98 -26.02 -5.76
N ILE A 290 -4.25 -27.14 -5.67
CA ILE A 290 -4.62 -28.39 -6.33
C ILE A 290 -5.95 -28.92 -5.74
N ALA A 291 -6.11 -28.86 -4.41
CA ALA A 291 -7.31 -29.32 -3.73
C ALA A 291 -8.55 -28.45 -4.01
N ALA A 292 -8.37 -27.18 -4.38
CA ALA A 292 -9.47 -26.29 -4.76
C ALA A 292 -10.03 -26.60 -6.17
N GLU A 293 -9.43 -27.53 -6.92
CA GLU A 293 -9.93 -28.08 -8.19
C GLU A 293 -10.30 -27.03 -9.26
N TYR A 294 -9.56 -25.93 -9.32
CA TYR A 294 -9.76 -24.91 -10.35
C TYR A 294 -9.22 -25.37 -11.71
N ASN A 295 -10.08 -25.45 -12.73
CA ASN A 295 -9.68 -25.80 -14.09
C ASN A 295 -8.59 -24.89 -14.69
N ARG A 296 -8.37 -23.70 -14.12
CA ARG A 296 -7.48 -22.65 -14.66
C ARG A 296 -6.07 -22.65 -14.06
N VAL A 297 -5.79 -23.48 -13.05
CA VAL A 297 -4.50 -23.45 -12.34
C VAL A 297 -3.31 -23.87 -13.21
N LYS A 298 -3.56 -24.58 -14.31
CA LYS A 298 -2.50 -24.96 -15.25
C LYS A 298 -1.84 -23.77 -15.92
N THR A 299 -2.62 -22.89 -16.53
CA THR A 299 -2.06 -21.73 -17.23
C THR A 299 -1.59 -20.66 -16.24
N THR A 300 -2.39 -20.41 -15.20
CA THR A 300 -2.16 -19.27 -14.29
C THR A 300 -1.16 -19.56 -13.16
N HIS A 301 -1.05 -20.83 -12.74
CA HIS A 301 -0.20 -21.24 -11.62
C HIS A 301 0.81 -22.33 -11.99
N GLY A 302 0.77 -22.89 -13.21
CA GLY A 302 1.67 -23.99 -13.60
C GLY A 302 1.42 -25.28 -12.81
N LEU A 303 0.15 -25.56 -12.47
CA LEU A 303 -0.28 -26.73 -11.68
C LEU A 303 -1.19 -27.66 -12.51
N PRO A 304 -1.32 -28.95 -12.17
CA PRO A 304 -2.16 -29.86 -12.95
C PRO A 304 -3.63 -29.41 -12.97
N CYS A 305 -4.31 -29.55 -14.11
CA CYS A 305 -5.75 -29.27 -14.21
C CYS A 305 -6.57 -30.30 -13.44
N THR A 306 -7.83 -29.98 -13.13
CA THR A 306 -8.80 -30.92 -12.55
C THR A 306 -8.90 -32.22 -13.35
N CYS A 307 -8.79 -32.15 -14.68
CA CYS A 307 -8.72 -33.32 -15.57
C CYS A 307 -7.53 -34.26 -15.29
N GLU A 308 -6.33 -33.69 -15.12
CA GLU A 308 -5.11 -34.44 -14.82
C GLU A 308 -5.18 -35.01 -13.41
N ILE A 309 -5.65 -34.22 -12.43
CA ILE A 309 -5.85 -34.64 -11.04
C ILE A 309 -6.84 -35.83 -10.97
N ALA A 310 -7.93 -35.78 -11.72
CA ALA A 310 -8.90 -36.88 -11.82
C ALA A 310 -8.23 -38.15 -12.37
N THR A 311 -7.36 -38.02 -13.38
CA THR A 311 -6.61 -39.15 -13.94
C THR A 311 -5.66 -39.78 -12.91
N TYR A 312 -4.95 -38.96 -12.13
CA TYR A 312 -4.09 -39.45 -11.04
C TYR A 312 -4.89 -40.08 -9.89
N SER A 313 -6.13 -39.66 -9.68
CA SER A 313 -7.00 -40.23 -8.65
C SER A 313 -7.58 -41.59 -9.06
N MET A 314 -7.77 -41.83 -10.36
CA MET A 314 -8.29 -43.10 -10.90
C MET A 314 -7.23 -44.21 -10.96
N ILE A 315 -5.95 -43.85 -11.05
CA ILE A 315 -4.82 -44.78 -11.08
C ILE A 315 -4.17 -44.77 -9.69
N PRO A 316 -3.62 -45.88 -9.17
CA PRO A 316 -2.85 -45.86 -7.93
C PRO A 316 -1.50 -45.13 -8.14
N ARG A 317 -1.52 -43.82 -8.41
CA ARG A 317 -0.33 -42.99 -8.59
C ARG A 317 -0.50 -41.66 -7.86
N SER A 318 0.60 -41.18 -7.31
CA SER A 318 0.67 -39.82 -6.74
C SER A 318 0.88 -38.81 -7.86
N ILE A 319 0.51 -37.55 -7.62
CA ILE A 319 0.78 -36.46 -8.55
C ILE A 319 2.31 -36.39 -8.78
N PRO A 320 2.78 -36.46 -10.03
CA PRO A 320 4.19 -36.34 -10.35
C PRO A 320 4.73 -34.94 -10.02
N LEU A 321 6.02 -34.82 -9.69
CA LEU A 321 6.64 -33.51 -9.41
C LEU A 321 6.93 -32.71 -10.69
N ASP A 322 7.15 -33.38 -11.82
CA ASP A 322 7.44 -32.75 -13.12
C ASP A 322 6.25 -32.01 -13.73
N VAL A 323 5.03 -32.30 -13.28
CA VAL A 323 3.82 -31.54 -13.65
C VAL A 323 3.56 -30.32 -12.76
N ILE A 324 4.41 -30.07 -11.76
CA ILE A 324 4.37 -28.90 -10.89
C ILE A 324 5.45 -27.93 -11.33
N HIS A 325 5.06 -26.69 -11.61
CA HIS A 325 6.03 -25.68 -11.99
C HIS A 325 7.08 -25.46 -10.90
N VAL A 326 8.36 -25.42 -11.30
CA VAL A 326 9.53 -25.37 -10.39
C VAL A 326 9.46 -24.23 -9.38
N TRP A 327 8.77 -23.13 -9.70
CA TRP A 327 8.53 -22.02 -8.79
C TRP A 327 7.95 -22.47 -7.44
N TRP A 328 7.02 -23.43 -7.43
CA TRP A 328 6.39 -23.97 -6.21
C TRP A 328 7.33 -24.81 -5.35
N SER A 329 8.41 -25.33 -5.93
CA SER A 329 9.43 -26.13 -5.21
C SER A 329 10.51 -25.28 -4.55
N LYS A 330 10.58 -23.98 -4.85
CA LYS A 330 11.57 -23.08 -4.25
C LYS A 330 11.17 -22.76 -2.81
N LEU A 331 11.82 -23.40 -1.84
CA LEU A 331 11.58 -23.24 -0.40
C LEU A 331 12.82 -22.75 0.35
N THR A 332 13.73 -22.05 -0.34
CA THR A 332 14.86 -21.36 0.26
C THR A 332 15.30 -20.22 -0.64
N PHE A 333 15.88 -19.19 -0.05
CA PHE A 333 16.62 -18.13 -0.75
C PHE A 333 17.97 -17.85 -0.08
N HIS A 334 18.37 -18.70 0.87
CA HIS A 334 19.72 -18.66 1.41
C HIS A 334 20.66 -19.35 0.42
N VAL A 335 21.77 -18.69 0.11
CA VAL A 335 22.86 -19.33 -0.62
C VAL A 335 23.48 -20.34 0.33
N ASP A 336 23.37 -21.63 -0.01
CA ASP A 336 24.10 -22.67 0.71
C ASP A 336 25.59 -22.30 0.73
N ALA A 337 26.18 -22.18 1.92
CA ALA A 337 27.62 -21.96 2.08
C ALA A 337 28.48 -23.08 1.46
N SER A 338 27.85 -24.17 1.00
CA SER A 338 28.45 -25.30 0.28
C SER A 338 28.35 -25.20 -1.24
N SER A 339 27.53 -24.29 -1.80
CA SER A 339 27.54 -23.98 -3.22
C SER A 339 28.68 -23.00 -3.49
N LYS A 340 29.66 -23.39 -4.31
CA LYS A 340 30.69 -22.44 -4.75
C LYS A 340 29.97 -21.26 -5.40
N PRO A 341 30.18 -20.01 -4.96
CA PRO A 341 29.63 -18.86 -5.67
C PRO A 341 30.08 -18.99 -7.12
N SER A 342 29.15 -18.91 -8.06
CA SER A 342 29.49 -18.71 -9.46
C SER A 342 30.48 -17.56 -9.51
N GLU A 343 31.70 -17.83 -9.97
CA GLU A 343 32.81 -16.88 -9.92
C GLU A 343 32.48 -15.71 -10.86
N LEU A 344 31.79 -14.69 -10.32
CA LEU A 344 31.49 -13.45 -11.04
C LEU A 344 32.83 -12.74 -11.26
N SER A 345 33.29 -12.73 -12.51
CA SER A 345 34.50 -12.06 -12.92
C SER A 345 34.15 -10.69 -13.51
N VAL A 346 34.77 -9.64 -12.99
CA VAL A 346 34.66 -8.26 -13.52
C VAL A 346 35.78 -7.93 -14.50
N LYS A 347 36.62 -8.91 -14.85
CA LYS A 347 37.87 -8.67 -15.58
C LYS A 347 37.61 -8.16 -16.99
N HIS A 348 36.59 -8.72 -17.66
CA HIS A 348 36.22 -8.31 -19.01
C HIS A 348 35.74 -6.86 -19.04
N GLU A 349 34.88 -6.48 -18.10
CA GLU A 349 34.32 -5.13 -17.96
C GLU A 349 35.41 -4.12 -17.65
N ILE A 350 36.34 -4.47 -16.75
CA ILE A 350 37.52 -3.64 -16.44
C ILE A 350 38.38 -3.44 -17.69
N ASP A 351 38.65 -4.50 -18.46
CA ASP A 351 39.46 -4.41 -19.67
C ASP A 351 38.80 -3.50 -20.73
N VAL A 352 37.47 -3.60 -20.88
CA VAL A 352 36.69 -2.72 -21.77
C VAL A 352 36.75 -1.26 -21.28
N ILE A 353 36.62 -1.02 -19.98
CA ILE A 353 36.71 0.32 -19.39
C ILE A 353 38.10 0.92 -19.61
N VAL A 354 39.17 0.15 -19.42
CA VAL A 354 40.55 0.59 -19.64
C VAL A 354 40.76 0.94 -21.11
N LYS A 355 40.30 0.09 -22.03
CA LYS A 355 40.38 0.39 -23.47
C LYS A 355 39.63 1.68 -23.83
N LYS A 356 38.41 1.83 -23.33
CA LYS A 356 37.58 3.04 -23.55
C LYS A 356 38.21 4.27 -22.91
N PHE A 357 38.88 4.14 -21.77
CA PHE A 357 39.61 5.22 -21.14
C PHE A 357 40.74 5.70 -22.05
N GLU A 358 41.51 4.79 -22.66
CA GLU A 358 42.63 5.17 -23.52
C GLU A 358 42.21 5.88 -24.81
N GLU A 359 41.04 5.54 -25.35
CA GLU A 359 40.46 6.12 -26.58
C GLU A 359 39.87 7.53 -26.39
N LEU A 360 39.71 8.01 -25.16
CA LEU A 360 39.13 9.33 -24.85
C LEU A 360 40.14 10.48 -24.93
N ASP A 361 39.64 11.69 -25.19
CA ASP A 361 40.39 12.93 -25.06
C ASP A 361 40.63 13.30 -23.58
N VAL A 362 41.47 14.31 -23.32
CA VAL A 362 41.85 14.70 -21.94
C VAL A 362 40.64 15.03 -21.06
N PRO A 363 39.63 15.81 -21.52
CA PRO A 363 38.40 16.03 -20.75
C PRO A 363 37.60 14.74 -20.49
N GLY A 364 37.46 13.87 -21.49
CA GLY A 364 36.79 12.58 -21.35
C GLY A 364 37.48 11.66 -20.35
N LYS A 365 38.82 11.61 -20.37
CA LYS A 365 39.65 10.88 -19.38
C LYS A 365 39.43 11.43 -17.96
N ILE A 366 39.39 12.75 -17.77
CA ILE A 366 39.13 13.36 -16.45
C ILE A 366 37.74 12.97 -15.94
N SER A 367 36.71 13.06 -16.79
CA SER A 367 35.33 12.71 -16.43
C SER A 367 35.19 11.22 -16.07
N LEU A 368 35.73 10.32 -16.90
CA LEU A 368 35.67 8.88 -16.66
C LEU A 368 36.46 8.47 -15.42
N LYS A 369 37.64 9.08 -15.18
CA LYS A 369 38.42 8.89 -13.95
C LYS A 369 37.63 9.33 -12.71
N GLY A 370 36.88 10.43 -12.79
CA GLY A 370 35.96 10.87 -11.73
C GLY A 370 34.96 9.79 -11.37
N LYS A 371 34.23 9.25 -12.37
CA LYS A 371 33.24 8.18 -12.16
C LYS A 371 33.84 6.90 -11.59
N LEU A 372 35.00 6.47 -12.10
CA LEU A 372 35.70 5.28 -11.56
C LEU A 372 36.17 5.49 -10.12
N ARG A 373 36.54 6.72 -9.76
CA ARG A 373 36.92 7.08 -8.40
C ARG A 373 35.72 7.02 -7.45
N GLU A 374 34.53 7.44 -7.88
CA GLU A 374 33.30 7.30 -7.09
C GLU A 374 32.97 5.82 -6.81
N ILE A 375 33.17 4.95 -7.80
CA ILE A 375 32.99 3.49 -7.65
C ILE A 375 34.05 2.90 -6.71
N ALA A 376 35.32 3.29 -6.85
CA ALA A 376 36.43 2.73 -6.08
C ALA A 376 36.53 3.28 -4.64
N TYR A 377 36.02 4.49 -4.39
CA TYR A 377 36.13 5.20 -3.12
C TYR A 377 34.80 5.85 -2.69
N PRO A 378 33.73 5.08 -2.47
CA PRO A 378 32.39 5.59 -2.19
C PRO A 378 32.30 6.44 -0.91
N SER A 379 33.18 6.19 0.07
CA SER A 379 33.29 6.99 1.31
C SER A 379 33.75 8.44 1.10
N THR A 380 34.20 8.81 -0.11
CA THR A 380 34.59 10.18 -0.46
C THR A 380 33.48 10.99 -1.14
N THR A 381 32.33 10.36 -1.46
CA THR A 381 31.18 11.04 -2.06
C THR A 381 30.19 11.49 -0.99
N SER A 382 30.43 12.67 -0.40
CA SER A 382 29.49 13.30 0.53
C SER A 382 28.20 13.66 -0.22
N MET A 383 27.07 13.11 0.20
CA MET A 383 25.74 13.49 -0.30
C MET A 383 25.03 14.35 0.74
N PHE A 384 24.31 15.37 0.27
CA PHE A 384 23.41 16.16 1.12
C PHE A 384 21.96 15.94 0.67
N PRO A 385 21.00 15.82 1.59
CA PRO A 385 19.59 15.85 1.23
C PRO A 385 19.26 17.20 0.54
N PRO A 386 18.24 17.25 -0.33
CA PRO A 386 17.86 18.50 -1.02
C PRO A 386 17.68 19.65 -0.03
N VAL A 387 18.38 20.77 -0.27
CA VAL A 387 18.53 21.85 0.72
C VAL A 387 17.26 22.71 0.81
N ALA A 388 16.39 22.67 -0.20
CA ALA A 388 15.14 23.44 -0.25
C ALA A 388 13.93 22.58 -0.65
N LYS A 389 12.74 22.98 -0.18
CA LYS A 389 11.45 22.43 -0.65
C LYS A 389 11.35 22.63 -2.17
N VAL A 390 11.46 21.54 -2.93
CA VAL A 390 11.45 21.57 -4.39
C VAL A 390 10.11 22.15 -4.87
N LYS A 391 10.18 23.20 -5.69
CA LYS A 391 9.01 23.76 -6.39
C LYS A 391 8.61 22.82 -7.50
N THR A 392 7.68 21.92 -7.23
CA THR A 392 6.93 21.25 -8.28
C THR A 392 6.02 22.27 -8.97
N LYS A 393 5.87 22.17 -10.30
CA LYS A 393 4.87 22.95 -11.06
C LYS A 393 3.48 22.52 -10.60
N GLY A 394 2.97 23.16 -9.55
CA GLY A 394 1.56 23.20 -9.24
C GLY A 394 0.77 23.83 -10.39
N ALA A 395 -0.54 23.56 -10.41
CA ALA A 395 -1.47 23.98 -11.46
C ALA A 395 -1.22 25.41 -11.99
N PRO A 396 -1.17 25.63 -13.33
CA PRO A 396 -1.09 26.98 -13.85
C PRO A 396 -2.38 27.73 -13.50
N LYS A 397 -2.27 28.84 -12.78
CA LYS A 397 -3.34 29.84 -12.76
C LYS A 397 -3.51 30.36 -14.18
N LYS A 398 -4.77 30.38 -14.66
CA LYS A 398 -5.16 30.85 -16.00
C LYS A 398 -4.47 32.17 -16.34
N GLY A 399 -3.63 32.15 -17.39
CA GLY A 399 -3.02 33.31 -18.00
C GLY A 399 -2.37 32.90 -19.32
N LYS A 400 -2.79 33.53 -20.42
CA LYS A 400 -2.46 33.14 -21.80
C LYS A 400 -0.96 33.27 -22.10
N SER A 401 -0.31 32.21 -22.56
CA SER A 401 0.70 32.29 -23.63
C SER A 401 0.85 30.93 -24.34
N LYS A 402 1.00 31.00 -25.67
CA LYS A 402 1.28 29.87 -26.57
C LYS A 402 2.78 29.58 -26.53
N ILE A 403 3.18 28.32 -26.33
CA ILE A 403 4.40 27.70 -26.88
C ILE A 403 4.36 26.17 -26.65
N SER A 404 4.66 25.44 -27.75
CA SER A 404 5.20 24.06 -27.88
C SER A 404 4.58 22.90 -27.09
N LYS A 405 3.86 22.03 -27.81
CA LYS A 405 3.48 20.67 -27.36
C LYS A 405 4.71 19.74 -27.38
N ARG A 406 5.27 19.44 -26.21
CA ARG A 406 5.88 18.14 -25.86
C ARG A 406 5.99 18.04 -24.34
N ASP A 407 5.65 16.86 -23.84
CA ASP A 407 5.71 16.38 -22.45
C ASP A 407 4.91 17.15 -21.40
N LYS A 408 3.65 16.71 -21.25
CA LYS A 408 2.86 16.99 -20.04
C LYS A 408 2.80 15.73 -19.19
N SER A 409 3.30 15.86 -17.97
CA SER A 409 3.00 14.98 -16.82
C SER A 409 1.52 14.56 -16.83
N THR A 410 1.30 13.26 -16.85
CA THR A 410 0.00 12.61 -16.70
C THR A 410 -0.16 12.23 -15.23
N LYS A 411 -1.07 12.91 -14.53
CA LYS A 411 -1.37 12.62 -13.13
C LYS A 411 -1.98 11.21 -13.01
N CYS A 412 -1.58 10.47 -11.98
CA CYS A 412 -2.32 9.32 -11.47
C CYS A 412 -3.76 9.75 -11.09
N ASP A 413 -4.73 8.85 -11.25
CA ASP A 413 -6.10 9.09 -10.81
C ASP A 413 -6.14 9.14 -9.27
N PRO A 414 -6.51 10.27 -8.65
CA PRO A 414 -6.42 10.40 -7.21
C PRO A 414 -7.34 9.42 -6.48
N SER A 415 -6.84 8.81 -5.41
CA SER A 415 -7.65 7.98 -4.54
C SER A 415 -8.74 8.81 -3.84
N TRP A 416 -9.87 8.20 -3.46
CA TRP A 416 -10.95 8.87 -2.72
C TRP A 416 -10.46 9.64 -1.48
N TRP A 417 -9.39 9.18 -0.83
CA TRP A 417 -8.80 9.87 0.32
C TRP A 417 -8.12 11.17 -0.07
N GLU A 418 -7.56 11.27 -1.27
CA GLU A 418 -6.97 12.51 -1.78
C GLU A 418 -8.03 13.56 -2.13
N TYR A 419 -9.27 13.15 -2.44
CA TYR A 419 -10.40 14.07 -2.57
C TYR A 419 -10.88 14.60 -1.21
N VAL A 420 -10.83 13.76 -0.17
CA VAL A 420 -11.18 14.15 1.21
C VAL A 420 -10.10 15.08 1.76
N ASP A 421 -8.83 14.73 1.63
CA ASP A 421 -7.70 15.49 2.19
C ASP A 421 -7.47 16.83 1.47
N ALA A 422 -7.82 16.92 0.17
CA ALA A 422 -7.77 18.19 -0.56
C ALA A 422 -8.84 19.21 -0.12
N ASN A 423 -9.93 18.76 0.51
CA ASN A 423 -11.11 19.59 0.79
C ASN A 423 -11.52 19.67 2.28
N VAL A 424 -10.96 18.82 3.14
CA VAL A 424 -11.14 18.90 4.58
C VAL A 424 -10.10 19.86 5.15
N ARG A 425 -10.55 21.06 5.54
CA ARG A 425 -9.73 21.91 6.41
C ARG A 425 -10.07 21.54 7.84
N TYR A 426 -9.06 21.26 8.65
CA TYR A 426 -9.23 21.13 10.10
C TYR A 426 -8.55 22.30 10.79
N ASN A 427 -9.19 22.83 11.83
CA ASN A 427 -8.59 23.80 12.73
C ASN A 427 -8.37 23.12 14.08
N ILE A 428 -7.14 23.14 14.56
CA ILE A 428 -6.83 22.78 15.94
C ILE A 428 -6.92 24.06 16.75
N ILE A 429 -7.79 24.06 17.75
CA ILE A 429 -7.99 25.21 18.62
C ILE A 429 -7.60 24.77 20.02
N ASP A 430 -6.69 25.53 20.58
CA ASP A 430 -6.16 25.30 21.91
C ASP A 430 -7.13 25.83 22.97
N VAL A 431 -7.12 25.20 24.14
CA VAL A 431 -7.91 25.60 25.32
C VAL A 431 -6.97 25.80 26.49
N GLY A 432 -7.42 26.50 27.54
CA GLY A 432 -6.60 26.73 28.73
C GLY A 432 -5.85 25.47 29.20
N ASP A 433 -4.55 25.61 29.42
CA ASP A 433 -3.57 24.56 29.71
C ASP A 433 -3.58 24.09 31.17
N ASP A 434 -4.73 24.21 31.83
CA ASP A 434 -4.94 23.74 33.19
C ASP A 434 -5.28 22.24 33.23
N SER A 435 -5.42 21.69 34.45
CA SER A 435 -5.80 20.30 34.67
C SER A 435 -7.21 19.92 34.17
N ASN A 436 -7.95 20.87 33.56
CA ASN A 436 -9.30 20.69 33.03
C ASN A 436 -9.37 20.81 31.50
N CYS A 437 -8.24 20.90 30.79
CA CYS A 437 -8.18 21.04 29.32
C CYS A 437 -9.12 20.08 28.56
N GLY A 438 -9.26 18.83 29.01
CA GLY A 438 -10.19 17.85 28.42
C GLY A 438 -11.66 18.30 28.44
N TYR A 439 -12.14 18.78 29.59
CA TYR A 439 -13.51 19.25 29.75
C TYR A 439 -13.73 20.64 29.13
N ARG A 440 -12.69 21.48 29.10
CA ARG A 440 -12.69 22.75 28.37
C ARG A 440 -12.86 22.54 26.87
N ALA A 441 -12.13 21.59 26.28
CA ALA A 441 -12.27 21.22 24.88
C ALA A 441 -13.70 20.78 24.54
N VAL A 442 -14.31 19.93 25.39
CA VAL A 442 -15.70 19.48 25.24
C VAL A 442 -16.68 20.64 25.34
N ALA A 443 -16.53 21.54 26.32
CA ALA A 443 -17.39 22.71 26.51
C ALA A 443 -17.36 23.64 25.28
N THR A 444 -16.17 23.87 24.72
CA THR A 444 -16.01 24.67 23.50
C THR A 444 -16.66 23.99 22.29
N LEU A 445 -16.49 22.68 22.12
CA LEU A 445 -17.10 21.90 21.04
C LEU A 445 -18.63 21.84 21.12
N LEU A 446 -19.20 21.97 22.32
CA LEU A 446 -20.64 22.09 22.54
C LEU A 446 -21.18 23.52 22.32
N GLY A 447 -20.32 24.48 21.99
CA GLY A 447 -20.69 25.88 21.77
C GLY A 447 -20.96 26.67 23.05
N MET A 448 -20.54 26.16 24.21
CA MET A 448 -20.77 26.78 25.53
C MET A 448 -19.61 27.70 25.96
N GLY A 449 -18.45 27.56 25.31
CA GLY A 449 -17.20 28.24 25.67
C GLY A 449 -16.40 27.48 26.73
N GLU A 450 -15.07 27.60 26.69
CA GLU A 450 -14.17 26.78 27.52
C GLU A 450 -14.37 26.94 29.03
N ASN A 451 -14.86 28.10 29.48
CA ASN A 451 -15.11 28.39 30.89
C ASN A 451 -16.29 27.61 31.49
N CYS A 452 -17.07 26.91 30.65
CA CYS A 452 -18.15 26.02 31.09
C CYS A 452 -17.67 24.60 31.44
N TRP A 453 -16.36 24.35 31.54
CA TRP A 453 -15.81 23.02 31.88
C TRP A 453 -16.40 22.44 33.18
N ALA A 454 -16.65 23.27 34.20
CA ALA A 454 -17.22 22.84 35.48
C ALA A 454 -18.64 22.27 35.31
N PHE A 455 -19.42 22.85 34.40
CA PHE A 455 -20.74 22.33 34.03
C PHE A 455 -20.62 20.97 33.33
N ILE A 456 -19.62 20.76 32.46
CA ILE A 456 -19.38 19.47 31.82
C ILE A 456 -19.04 18.39 32.86
N CYS A 457 -18.16 18.69 33.81
CA CYS A 457 -17.84 17.78 34.92
C CYS A 457 -19.10 17.43 35.73
N GLN A 458 -19.91 18.44 36.09
CA GLN A 458 -21.16 18.23 36.84
C GLN A 458 -22.14 17.33 36.07
N GLN A 459 -22.30 17.54 34.76
CA GLN A 459 -23.17 16.69 33.94
C GLN A 459 -22.65 15.25 33.83
N CYS A 460 -21.33 15.04 33.78
CA CYS A 460 -20.72 13.71 33.80
C CYS A 460 -20.92 13.00 35.15
N VAL A 461 -20.84 13.74 36.27
CA VAL A 461 -21.13 13.20 37.61
C VAL A 461 -22.59 12.76 37.70
N VAL A 462 -23.52 13.60 37.26
CA VAL A 462 -24.96 13.27 37.24
C VAL A 462 -25.22 12.01 36.40
N GLU A 463 -24.62 11.92 35.21
CA GLU A 463 -24.72 10.76 34.33
C GLU A 463 -24.23 9.46 35.01
N LEU A 464 -23.04 9.51 35.61
CA LEU A 464 -22.45 8.36 36.30
C LEU A 464 -23.26 7.93 37.52
N GLN A 465 -23.87 8.88 38.24
CA GLN A 465 -24.73 8.59 39.40
C GLN A 465 -26.08 8.01 38.99
N GLU A 466 -26.72 8.59 37.98
CA GLU A 466 -28.05 8.19 37.50
C GLU A 466 -28.04 6.80 36.85
N PHE A 467 -26.92 6.44 36.20
CA PHE A 467 -26.77 5.18 35.47
C PHE A 467 -25.65 4.30 36.03
N MET A 468 -25.43 4.36 37.34
CA MET A 468 -24.34 3.69 38.04
C MET A 468 -24.24 2.19 37.69
N SER A 469 -25.35 1.46 37.71
CA SER A 469 -25.40 0.04 37.38
C SER A 469 -24.95 -0.29 35.94
N HIS A 470 -25.14 0.63 34.99
CA HIS A 470 -24.68 0.45 33.62
C HIS A 470 -23.14 0.60 33.52
N TYR A 471 -22.59 1.61 34.19
CA TYR A 471 -21.14 1.84 34.21
C TYR A 471 -20.39 0.82 35.07
N GLU A 472 -21.04 0.23 36.07
CA GLU A 472 -20.49 -0.91 36.83
C GLU A 472 -20.17 -2.10 35.92
N ILE A 473 -21.10 -2.42 35.03
CA ILE A 473 -20.92 -3.48 34.02
C ILE A 473 -19.83 -3.08 33.04
N LEU A 474 -19.85 -1.82 32.56
CA LEU A 474 -18.94 -1.36 31.51
C LEU A 474 -17.48 -1.22 31.99
N PHE A 475 -17.26 -0.79 33.23
CA PHE A 475 -15.95 -0.48 33.79
C PHE A 475 -15.48 -1.47 34.86
N GLY A 476 -16.19 -2.58 35.05
CA GLY A 476 -15.72 -3.71 35.84
C GLY A 476 -15.86 -3.57 37.36
N GLY A 477 -16.83 -2.77 37.84
CA GLY A 477 -17.29 -2.80 39.23
C GLY A 477 -17.57 -1.44 39.89
N GLU A 478 -18.43 -1.45 40.91
CA GLU A 478 -18.95 -0.28 41.64
C GLU A 478 -17.87 0.58 42.28
N ASN A 479 -16.83 -0.04 42.86
CA ASN A 479 -15.72 0.68 43.48
C ASN A 479 -14.95 1.54 42.46
N TYR A 480 -14.82 1.07 41.22
CA TYR A 480 -14.16 1.82 40.16
C TYR A 480 -15.01 3.02 39.71
N VAL A 481 -16.32 2.82 39.53
CA VAL A 481 -17.26 3.90 39.15
C VAL A 481 -17.35 4.97 40.24
N ARG A 482 -17.39 4.59 41.52
CA ARG A 482 -17.34 5.56 42.64
C ARG A 482 -16.05 6.37 42.65
N LYS A 483 -14.90 5.73 42.37
CA LYS A 483 -13.62 6.44 42.23
C LYS A 483 -13.63 7.40 41.04
N LEU A 484 -14.23 6.99 39.91
CA LEU A 484 -14.39 7.85 38.74
C LEU A 484 -15.26 9.07 39.05
N ILE A 485 -16.40 8.90 39.72
CA ILE A 485 -17.27 10.00 40.16
C ILE A 485 -16.50 10.98 41.06
N HIS A 486 -15.75 10.47 42.03
CA HIS A 486 -14.92 11.29 42.92
C HIS A 486 -13.83 12.07 42.16
N ASN A 487 -13.22 11.45 41.14
CA ASN A 487 -12.17 12.10 40.35
C ASN A 487 -12.69 13.20 39.43
N VAL A 488 -13.92 13.04 38.89
CA VAL A 488 -14.59 14.03 38.04
C VAL A 488 -15.13 15.21 38.86
N TYR A 489 -15.48 14.98 40.13
CA TYR A 489 -15.94 16.02 41.05
C TYR A 489 -14.74 16.84 41.56
N VAL A 490 -14.62 18.10 41.14
CA VAL A 490 -13.48 18.97 41.48
C VAL A 490 -13.99 20.32 41.99
N GLU A 491 -13.89 20.56 43.30
CA GLU A 491 -14.20 21.86 43.91
C GLU A 491 -12.98 22.81 44.01
N GLN A 492 -11.74 22.33 43.82
CA GLN A 492 -10.49 23.13 43.82
C GLN A 492 -9.41 22.53 42.90
N VAL A 493 -8.30 23.26 42.68
CA VAL A 493 -7.18 22.94 41.74
C VAL A 493 -6.93 21.43 41.62
N ALA A 494 -7.25 20.88 40.44
CA ALA A 494 -7.26 19.46 40.19
C ALA A 494 -5.84 18.86 40.19
N SER A 495 -5.66 17.76 40.93
CA SER A 495 -4.46 16.92 40.89
C SER A 495 -4.43 16.08 39.60
N LYS A 496 -3.33 15.36 39.33
CA LYS A 496 -3.23 14.48 38.14
C LYS A 496 -4.31 13.38 38.14
N ASP A 497 -4.80 12.98 39.31
CA ASP A 497 -5.87 11.99 39.45
C ASP A 497 -7.25 12.52 39.01
N ASN A 498 -7.38 13.85 38.88
CA ASN A 498 -8.60 14.53 38.42
C ASN A 498 -8.59 14.84 36.93
N TRP A 499 -7.51 14.50 36.21
CA TRP A 499 -7.46 14.67 34.77
C TRP A 499 -8.49 13.77 34.08
N MET A 500 -9.02 14.23 32.95
CA MET A 500 -9.93 13.42 32.14
C MET A 500 -9.26 12.10 31.73
N THR A 501 -9.77 10.98 32.23
CA THR A 501 -9.20 9.64 31.96
C THR A 501 -9.71 9.10 30.63
N LEU A 502 -8.81 8.39 29.94
CA LEU A 502 -9.10 7.70 28.68
C LEU A 502 -8.97 6.19 28.91
N PRO A 503 -9.93 5.38 28.45
CA PRO A 503 -11.07 5.70 27.56
C PRO A 503 -12.38 6.13 28.25
N GLU A 504 -12.49 6.05 29.57
CA GLU A 504 -13.77 5.99 30.29
C GLU A 504 -14.62 7.26 30.14
N MET A 505 -14.02 8.44 30.32
CA MET A 505 -14.77 9.69 30.30
C MET A 505 -15.36 10.03 28.92
N ARG A 506 -14.76 9.51 27.84
CA ARG A 506 -15.26 9.72 26.48
C ARG A 506 -16.56 8.96 26.22
N TYR A 507 -16.71 7.77 26.82
CA TYR A 507 -17.99 7.05 26.82
C TYR A 507 -19.07 7.80 27.61
N VAL A 508 -18.72 8.32 28.78
CA VAL A 508 -19.65 9.12 29.62
C VAL A 508 -20.13 10.36 28.88
N ILE A 509 -19.22 11.09 28.23
CA ILE A 509 -19.55 12.28 27.43
C ILE A 509 -20.44 11.92 26.24
N ALA A 510 -20.10 10.86 25.50
CA ALA A 510 -20.91 10.41 24.35
C ALA A 510 -22.36 10.10 24.76
N LEU A 511 -22.53 9.41 25.90
CA LEU A 511 -23.85 9.03 26.44
C LEU A 511 -24.62 10.21 27.02
N LYS A 512 -23.98 11.10 27.78
CA LYS A 512 -24.64 12.24 28.43
C LYS A 512 -25.14 13.27 27.43
N PHE A 513 -24.31 13.59 26.43
CA PHE A 513 -24.63 14.64 25.46
C PHE A 513 -25.20 14.10 24.14
N ASN A 514 -25.44 12.79 24.07
CA ASN A 514 -25.99 12.08 22.91
C ASN A 514 -25.27 12.48 21.60
N LEU A 515 -23.95 12.28 21.59
CA LEU A 515 -23.08 12.69 20.49
C LEU A 515 -22.00 11.65 20.25
N VAL A 516 -21.41 11.69 19.05
CA VAL A 516 -20.25 10.87 18.70
C VAL A 516 -18.99 11.60 19.13
N VAL A 517 -18.21 11.00 20.03
CA VAL A 517 -16.89 11.54 20.42
C VAL A 517 -15.83 10.83 19.61
N VAL A 518 -15.12 11.55 18.77
CA VAL A 518 -13.88 11.07 18.13
C VAL A 518 -12.72 11.58 18.94
N ALA A 519 -11.80 10.68 19.25
CA ALA A 519 -10.75 10.97 20.18
C ALA A 519 -9.41 10.49 19.67
N LEU A 520 -8.58 11.49 19.37
CA LEU A 520 -7.30 11.34 18.71
C LEU A 520 -6.19 11.40 19.74
N SER A 521 -5.09 10.72 19.44
CA SER A 521 -3.83 10.74 20.18
C SER A 521 -2.74 10.29 19.22
N LEU A 522 -1.47 10.50 19.56
CA LEU A 522 -0.34 10.07 18.73
C LEU A 522 -0.37 8.56 18.40
N ASN A 523 -0.93 7.74 19.31
CA ASN A 523 -0.88 6.29 19.19
C ASN A 523 -2.22 5.64 18.83
N GLN A 524 -3.33 6.35 18.98
CA GLN A 524 -4.68 5.76 18.88
C GLN A 524 -5.71 6.77 18.36
N SER A 525 -6.63 6.29 17.53
CA SER A 525 -7.87 6.99 17.16
C SER A 525 -9.05 6.13 17.58
N GLN A 526 -9.89 6.65 18.47
CA GLN A 526 -11.01 5.92 19.05
C GLN A 526 -12.30 6.72 18.89
N THR A 527 -13.37 6.06 18.48
CA THR A 527 -14.69 6.66 18.30
C THR A 527 -15.68 6.05 19.27
N TYR A 528 -16.40 6.90 19.99
CA TYR A 528 -17.34 6.55 21.03
C TYR A 528 -18.75 6.96 20.60
N PHE A 529 -19.65 5.99 20.51
CA PHE A 529 -21.04 6.19 20.10
C PHE A 529 -21.96 6.22 21.32
N PRO A 530 -23.05 7.01 21.28
CA PRO A 530 -24.08 6.92 22.30
C PRO A 530 -24.80 5.58 22.17
N LEU A 531 -24.78 4.77 23.23
CA LEU A 531 -25.30 3.40 23.22
C LEU A 531 -26.78 3.28 23.61
N ARG A 532 -27.38 4.36 24.13
CA ARG A 532 -28.75 4.33 24.69
C ARG A 532 -29.78 5.06 23.83
N SER A 533 -29.34 5.79 22.82
CA SER A 533 -30.21 6.45 21.85
C SER A 533 -30.30 5.63 20.57
N PRO A 534 -31.46 5.62 19.90
CA PRO A 534 -31.55 5.02 18.57
C PRO A 534 -30.64 5.79 17.60
N PRO A 535 -30.01 5.10 16.63
CA PRO A 535 -29.17 5.76 15.64
C PRO A 535 -30.00 6.78 14.83
N PRO A 536 -29.51 8.00 14.63
CA PRO A 536 -30.19 9.01 13.84
C PRO A 536 -30.54 8.52 12.42
N THR A 537 -31.71 8.92 11.94
CA THR A 537 -32.26 8.50 10.64
C THR A 537 -31.57 9.18 9.45
N SER A 538 -30.88 10.29 9.67
CA SER A 538 -30.10 11.03 8.67
C SER A 538 -28.67 11.29 9.16
N MET A 539 -27.72 11.31 8.23
CA MET A 539 -26.31 11.65 8.51
C MET A 539 -26.13 13.10 9.01
N SER A 540 -27.04 14.01 8.67
CA SER A 540 -27.04 15.41 9.13
C SER A 540 -27.31 15.56 10.63
N ASP A 541 -27.88 14.52 11.26
CA ASP A 541 -28.40 14.59 12.62
C ASP A 541 -27.37 14.09 13.64
N TYR A 542 -26.25 13.50 13.16
CA TYR A 542 -25.14 13.12 14.02
C TYR A 542 -24.36 14.36 14.46
N ARG A 543 -24.37 14.62 15.76
CA ARG A 543 -23.46 15.58 16.37
C ARG A 543 -22.14 14.87 16.67
N VAL A 544 -21.07 15.30 16.00
CA VAL A 544 -19.72 14.75 16.19
C VAL A 544 -18.83 15.81 16.80
N ILE A 545 -18.11 15.46 17.86
CA ILE A 545 -17.05 16.29 18.43
C ILE A 545 -15.72 15.54 18.34
N VAL A 546 -14.64 16.28 18.09
CA VAL A 546 -13.31 15.69 17.92
C VAL A 546 -12.34 16.33 18.90
N ILE A 547 -11.78 15.53 19.80
CA ILE A 547 -10.75 15.95 20.75
C ILE A 547 -9.44 15.23 20.45
N ALA A 548 -8.31 15.90 20.63
CA ALA A 548 -6.99 15.30 20.47
C ALA A 548 -6.18 15.43 21.77
N PHE A 549 -5.58 14.33 22.20
CA PHE A 549 -4.63 14.29 23.31
C PHE A 549 -3.22 14.45 22.75
N VAL A 550 -2.57 15.55 23.10
CA VAL A 550 -1.27 15.97 22.57
C VAL A 550 -0.24 16.08 23.70
N ASN A 551 1.03 15.90 23.34
CA ASN A 551 2.18 15.99 24.27
C ASN A 551 2.10 15.11 25.52
N ASN A 552 1.25 14.07 25.50
CA ASN A 552 0.96 13.19 26.63
C ASN A 552 0.47 13.89 27.91
N CYS A 553 -0.02 15.13 27.80
CA CYS A 553 -0.48 15.89 28.97
C CYS A 553 -1.59 16.91 28.69
N HIS A 554 -1.99 17.13 27.44
CA HIS A 554 -2.91 18.22 27.09
C HIS A 554 -3.99 17.77 26.11
N PHE A 555 -5.20 18.32 26.24
CA PHE A 555 -6.30 18.08 25.29
C PHE A 555 -6.60 19.35 24.50
N VAL A 556 -6.67 19.20 23.18
CA VAL A 556 -7.10 20.24 22.25
C VAL A 556 -8.37 19.80 21.53
N HIS A 557 -9.13 20.75 20.99
CA HIS A 557 -10.27 20.41 20.15
C HIS A 557 -9.96 20.57 18.67
N VAL A 558 -10.52 19.69 17.85
CA VAL A 558 -10.30 19.63 16.40
C VAL A 558 -11.62 19.94 15.70
N LEU A 559 -11.65 21.05 14.96
CA LEU A 559 -12.82 21.47 14.20
C LEU A 559 -12.64 21.03 12.75
N ILE A 560 -13.46 20.07 12.30
CA ILE A 560 -13.45 19.57 10.92
C ILE A 560 -14.39 20.44 10.08
N ILE A 561 -13.82 21.24 9.17
CA ILE A 561 -14.57 22.03 8.19
C ILE A 561 -14.73 21.16 6.94
N VAL A 562 -15.93 20.62 6.75
CA VAL A 562 -16.34 20.01 5.48
C VAL A 562 -16.81 21.15 4.57
N LEU A 563 -16.00 21.53 3.59
CA LEU A 563 -16.44 22.43 2.53
C LEU A 563 -17.41 21.66 1.63
N ASN A 564 -18.70 21.93 1.75
CA ASN A 564 -19.68 21.48 0.76
C ASN A 564 -19.36 22.15 -0.58
N CYS A 565 -18.86 21.38 -1.54
CA CYS A 565 -18.74 21.82 -2.93
C CYS A 565 -20.06 21.54 -3.67
N TYR A 566 -20.72 22.60 -4.13
CA TYR A 566 -21.72 22.57 -5.20
C TYR A 566 -21.09 22.23 -6.55
#